data_AF-A0A1F6B3P8-F1
#
_entry.id   AF-A0A1F6B3P8-F1
#
_cell.length_a   1.000
_cell.length_b   1.000
_cell.length_c   1.000
_cell.angle_alpha   90.00
_cell.angle_beta   90.00
_cell.angle_gamma   90.00
#
_symmetry.space_group_name_H-M   'P 1'
#
loop_
_entity.id
_entity.type
_entity.pdbx_description
1 polymer ?
#
loop_
_entity_poly.entity_id
_entity_poly.type
_entity_poly.pdbx_seq_one_letter_code
_entity_poly.pdbx_strand_id
1 'polypeptide(L)'
;MKIEDLLSLKIDIQTKDDTNFLELAIFFDKPEFLQMLPQFRKDYGIDRLIDPDKYPDRISELDKRTSKINFSKYRNSKEWIKSSPDIDQEMDIYQMLDTEANLICYQFKRPPCFVEAVKQAVFCGSVEGDWLGTTSIEVIESGIPLNASAFQLPQMAILISPTTTYKTLKNSFQIAQSMYKTNPKLSYFQPRVDFVNNIRKYREWYWQRIELKTYQMIADEWLTEHENENTTYLDVLKAVKIYKKLLNL
;
A
#
# COMPACT_ATOMS: atom_id res chain seq x y z
N MET A 1 18.08 -3.41 -13.37
CA MET A 1 16.85 -4.20 -13.53
C MET A 1 16.28 -3.89 -14.91
N LYS A 2 15.93 -4.90 -15.69
CA LYS A 2 15.35 -4.71 -17.03
C LYS A 2 13.86 -4.39 -16.90
N ILE A 3 13.30 -3.75 -17.91
CA ILE A 3 11.86 -3.42 -17.99
C ILE A 3 10.99 -4.69 -17.87
N GLU A 4 11.45 -5.80 -18.45
CA GLU A 4 10.82 -7.12 -18.39
C GLU A 4 10.63 -7.63 -16.96
N ASP A 5 11.57 -7.32 -16.05
CA ASP A 5 11.49 -7.74 -14.65
C ASP A 5 10.33 -7.04 -13.92
N LEU A 6 10.01 -5.79 -14.26
CA LEU A 6 8.93 -5.01 -13.62
C LEU A 6 7.55 -5.56 -13.95
N LEU A 7 7.34 -6.06 -15.17
CA LEU A 7 6.04 -6.58 -15.60
C LEU A 7 5.62 -7.79 -14.77
N SER A 8 6.57 -8.69 -14.50
CA SER A 8 6.34 -9.86 -13.64
C SER A 8 6.02 -9.51 -12.18
N LEU A 9 6.29 -8.28 -11.77
CA LEU A 9 6.11 -7.79 -10.41
C LEU A 9 4.86 -6.93 -10.24
N LYS A 10 4.17 -6.59 -11.34
CA LYS A 10 2.94 -5.79 -11.32
C LYS A 10 1.94 -6.39 -10.32
N ILE A 11 1.43 -5.54 -9.43
CA ILE A 11 0.42 -5.92 -8.44
C ILE A 11 -0.98 -5.77 -9.05
N ASP A 12 -1.79 -6.82 -8.99
CA ASP A 12 -3.20 -6.69 -9.36
C ASP A 12 -4.00 -5.97 -8.26
N ILE A 13 -4.94 -5.11 -8.64
CA ILE A 13 -5.70 -4.27 -7.69
C ILE A 13 -7.19 -4.50 -7.93
N GLN A 14 -7.81 -5.17 -6.96
CA GLN A 14 -9.20 -5.63 -7.03
C GLN A 14 -10.05 -4.78 -6.10
N THR A 15 -10.69 -3.75 -6.65
CA THR A 15 -11.66 -2.92 -5.95
C THR A 15 -12.55 -2.20 -6.94
N LYS A 16 -13.79 -1.94 -6.55
CA LYS A 16 -14.73 -1.10 -7.31
C LYS A 16 -14.63 0.37 -6.94
N ASP A 17 -14.01 0.71 -5.81
CA ASP A 17 -13.82 2.09 -5.38
C ASP A 17 -12.61 2.70 -6.09
N ASP A 18 -12.84 3.70 -6.94
CA ASP A 18 -11.79 4.34 -7.73
C ASP A 18 -10.82 5.18 -6.88
N THR A 19 -11.24 5.63 -5.69
CA THR A 19 -10.35 6.33 -4.74
C THR A 19 -9.37 5.34 -4.14
N ASN A 20 -9.85 4.18 -3.67
CA ASN A 20 -8.98 3.12 -3.18
C ASN A 20 -8.07 2.61 -4.29
N PHE A 21 -8.61 2.39 -5.50
CA PHE A 21 -7.82 1.98 -6.65
C PHE A 21 -6.69 2.98 -6.93
N LEU A 22 -6.99 4.28 -6.96
CA LEU A 22 -5.99 5.33 -7.20
C LEU A 22 -4.87 5.27 -6.17
N GLU A 23 -5.21 5.24 -4.89
CA GLU A 23 -4.22 5.28 -3.82
C GLU A 23 -3.33 4.03 -3.76
N LEU A 24 -3.92 2.85 -4.02
CA LEU A 24 -3.18 1.58 -4.15
C LEU A 24 -2.29 1.58 -5.39
N ALA A 25 -2.81 2.04 -6.53
CA ALA A 25 -2.09 2.04 -7.80
C ALA A 25 -0.86 2.95 -7.75
N ILE A 26 -0.99 4.18 -7.25
CA ILE A 26 0.13 5.13 -7.15
C ILE A 26 1.15 4.74 -6.07
N PHE A 27 0.84 3.74 -5.26
CA PHE A 27 1.75 3.15 -4.30
C PHE A 27 2.45 1.93 -4.90
N PHE A 28 1.70 0.90 -5.30
CA PHE A 28 2.26 -0.40 -5.70
C PHE A 28 2.92 -0.39 -7.07
N ASP A 29 2.56 0.53 -7.97
CA ASP A 29 3.25 0.64 -9.26
C ASP A 29 4.57 1.44 -9.17
N LYS A 30 4.97 1.89 -7.97
CA LYS A 30 6.27 2.55 -7.78
C LYS A 30 7.41 1.57 -8.04
N PRO A 31 8.37 1.88 -8.93
CA PRO A 31 9.49 1.00 -9.22
C PRO A 31 10.29 0.61 -7.98
N GLU A 32 10.45 1.52 -7.02
CA GLU A 32 11.16 1.22 -5.77
C GLU A 32 10.44 0.16 -4.94
N PHE A 33 9.10 0.18 -4.89
CA PHE A 33 8.33 -0.83 -4.17
C PHE A 33 8.46 -2.18 -4.88
N LEU A 34 8.24 -2.21 -6.20
CA LEU A 34 8.32 -3.42 -7.01
C LEU A 34 9.69 -4.09 -6.89
N GLN A 35 10.77 -3.31 -6.90
CA GLN A 35 12.15 -3.81 -6.75
C GLN A 35 12.41 -4.51 -5.40
N MET A 36 11.65 -4.20 -4.36
CA MET A 36 11.79 -4.84 -3.05
C MET A 36 11.08 -6.19 -2.98
N LEU A 37 10.05 -6.43 -3.81
CA LEU A 37 9.20 -7.63 -3.75
C LEU A 37 9.97 -8.95 -3.85
N PRO A 38 10.96 -9.14 -4.75
CA PRO A 38 11.70 -10.40 -4.82
C PRO A 38 12.42 -10.74 -3.51
N GLN A 39 12.99 -9.74 -2.84
CA GLN A 39 13.68 -9.96 -1.58
C GLN A 39 12.69 -10.29 -0.47
N PHE A 40 11.56 -9.58 -0.36
CA PHE A 40 10.52 -9.93 0.60
C PHE A 40 9.99 -11.35 0.38
N ARG A 41 9.63 -11.70 -0.85
CA ARG A 41 9.14 -13.04 -1.19
C ARG A 41 10.15 -14.12 -0.82
N LYS A 42 11.44 -13.88 -1.06
CA LYS A 42 12.52 -14.78 -0.61
C LYS A 42 12.61 -14.87 0.92
N ASP A 43 12.53 -13.75 1.64
CA ASP A 43 12.60 -13.72 3.11
C ASP A 43 11.47 -14.55 3.76
N TYR A 44 10.30 -14.62 3.11
CA TYR A 44 9.14 -15.40 3.57
C TYR A 44 8.97 -16.77 2.88
N GLY A 45 9.93 -17.21 2.07
CA GLY A 45 9.87 -18.51 1.38
C GLY A 45 8.72 -18.63 0.37
N ILE A 46 8.36 -17.53 -0.28
CA ILE A 46 7.28 -17.42 -1.26
C ILE A 46 7.84 -17.70 -2.66
N ASP A 47 7.91 -18.98 -3.01
CA ASP A 47 8.36 -19.42 -4.33
C ASP A 47 7.30 -19.23 -5.41
N ARG A 48 6.03 -19.18 -5.00
CA ARG A 48 4.85 -18.96 -5.86
C ARG A 48 3.88 -18.04 -5.15
N LEU A 49 3.27 -17.14 -5.93
CA LEU A 49 2.21 -16.27 -5.43
C LEU A 49 1.03 -17.09 -4.91
N ILE A 50 0.46 -16.60 -3.82
CA ILE A 50 -0.65 -17.24 -3.13
C ILE A 50 -1.95 -16.70 -3.70
N ASP A 51 -2.92 -17.58 -3.88
CA ASP A 51 -4.27 -17.16 -4.23
C ASP A 51 -4.85 -16.27 -3.12
N PRO A 52 -5.40 -15.07 -3.42
CA PRO A 52 -6.00 -14.20 -2.41
C PRO A 52 -6.95 -14.91 -1.44
N ASP A 53 -7.74 -15.86 -1.92
CA ASP A 53 -8.69 -16.59 -1.08
C ASP A 53 -8.02 -17.47 -0.01
N LYS A 54 -6.76 -17.88 -0.25
CA LYS A 54 -5.96 -18.71 0.66
C LYS A 54 -5.00 -17.90 1.53
N TYR A 55 -4.97 -16.58 1.33
CA TYR A 55 -4.08 -15.69 2.07
C TYR A 55 -4.31 -15.75 3.60
N PRO A 56 -5.56 -15.69 4.12
CA PRO A 56 -5.79 -15.76 5.57
C PRO A 56 -5.24 -17.05 6.19
N ASP A 57 -5.48 -18.19 5.53
CA ASP A 57 -4.99 -19.49 5.96
C ASP A 57 -3.47 -19.50 6.00
N ARG A 58 -2.81 -19.01 4.94
CA ARG A 58 -1.35 -18.97 4.90
C ARG A 58 -0.75 -18.11 6.00
N ILE A 59 -1.33 -16.93 6.24
CA ILE A 59 -0.85 -16.05 7.30
C ILE A 59 -0.98 -16.72 8.67
N SER A 60 -2.07 -17.47 8.90
CA SER A 60 -2.27 -18.22 10.14
C SER A 60 -1.29 -19.39 10.31
N GLU A 61 -0.76 -19.93 9.20
CA GLU A 61 0.23 -21.00 9.16
C GLU A 61 1.69 -20.52 9.28
N LEU A 62 1.93 -19.21 9.36
CA LEU A 62 3.30 -18.69 9.50
C LEU A 62 3.96 -19.31 10.73
N ASP A 63 5.07 -20.00 10.49
CA ASP A 63 5.78 -20.78 11.50
C ASP A 63 6.20 -19.87 12.67
N LYS A 64 6.19 -20.41 13.90
CA LYS A 64 6.70 -19.71 15.10
C LYS A 64 8.22 -19.62 15.13
N ARG A 65 8.88 -19.76 13.97
CA ARG A 65 10.31 -19.50 13.83
C ARG A 65 10.56 -18.03 14.10
N THR A 66 11.71 -17.75 14.70
CA THR A 66 12.20 -16.39 14.86
C THR A 66 13.15 -16.05 13.71
N SER A 67 13.14 -14.79 13.32
CA SER A 67 14.07 -14.23 12.34
C SER A 67 14.33 -12.76 12.66
N LYS A 68 15.28 -12.16 11.95
CA LYS A 68 15.56 -10.73 12.00
C LYS A 68 15.21 -10.06 10.68
N ILE A 69 14.79 -8.81 10.78
CA ILE A 69 14.54 -7.95 9.62
C ILE A 69 15.84 -7.73 8.87
N ASN A 70 15.82 -8.00 7.56
CA ASN A 70 16.93 -7.68 6.68
C ASN A 70 16.88 -6.20 6.29
N PHE A 71 17.54 -5.34 7.06
CA PHE A 71 17.51 -3.89 6.84
C PHE A 71 18.20 -3.40 5.56
N SER A 72 18.93 -4.25 4.83
CA SER A 72 19.64 -3.87 3.60
C SER A 72 18.70 -3.46 2.45
N LYS A 73 17.43 -3.88 2.50
CA LYS A 73 16.41 -3.53 1.49
C LYS A 73 15.84 -2.12 1.63
N TYR A 74 16.13 -1.42 2.73
CA TYR A 74 15.55 -0.10 3.03
C TYR A 74 16.59 1.02 2.94
N ARG A 75 16.16 2.19 2.43
CA ARG A 75 17.07 3.34 2.22
C ARG A 75 17.52 4.03 3.52
N ASN A 76 16.66 4.07 4.53
CA ASN A 76 16.86 4.85 5.76
C ASN A 76 16.90 4.00 7.05
N SER A 77 17.27 2.73 6.93
CA SER A 77 17.21 1.76 8.05
C SER A 77 17.95 2.19 9.31
N LYS A 78 19.10 2.87 9.17
CA LYS A 78 19.90 3.37 10.31
C LYS A 78 19.13 4.34 11.20
N GLU A 79 18.30 5.21 10.62
CA GLU A 79 17.49 6.16 11.38
C GLU A 79 16.40 5.43 12.17
N TRP A 80 15.81 4.40 11.58
CA TRP A 80 14.72 3.63 12.19
C TRP A 80 15.20 2.80 13.38
N ILE A 81 16.35 2.14 13.23
CA ILE A 81 16.99 1.39 14.32
C ILE A 81 17.31 2.33 15.49
N LYS A 82 17.76 3.56 15.20
CA LYS A 82 18.01 4.57 16.23
C LYS A 82 16.73 5.03 16.94
N SER A 83 15.62 5.17 16.22
CA SER A 83 14.34 5.60 16.81
C SER A 83 13.59 4.50 17.55
N SER A 84 13.84 3.24 17.19
CA SER A 84 13.12 2.07 17.72
C SER A 84 14.10 0.90 17.85
N PRO A 85 14.95 0.86 18.89
CA PRO A 85 16.02 -0.14 19.02
C PRO A 85 15.53 -1.59 19.01
N ASP A 86 14.30 -1.84 19.46
CA ASP A 86 13.70 -3.18 19.51
C ASP A 86 13.43 -3.77 18.12
N ILE A 87 13.44 -2.96 17.07
CA ILE A 87 13.19 -3.40 15.69
C ILE A 87 14.29 -4.31 15.11
N ASP A 88 15.49 -4.31 15.72
CA ASP A 88 16.64 -5.13 15.30
C ASP A 88 16.80 -6.43 16.13
N GLN A 89 15.83 -6.70 17.00
CA GLN A 89 15.76 -7.94 17.78
C GLN A 89 15.16 -9.08 16.94
N GLU A 90 15.42 -10.32 17.34
CA GLU A 90 14.71 -11.46 16.78
C GLU A 90 13.24 -11.41 17.19
N MET A 91 12.36 -11.67 16.23
CA MET A 91 10.92 -11.73 16.43
C MET A 91 10.35 -12.90 15.63
N ASP A 92 9.16 -13.38 16.01
CA ASP A 92 8.49 -14.41 15.22
C ASP A 92 8.14 -13.89 13.81
N ILE A 93 7.99 -14.79 12.84
CA ILE A 93 7.77 -14.40 11.43
C ILE A 93 6.51 -13.54 11.26
N TYR A 94 5.46 -13.76 12.05
CA TYR A 94 4.24 -12.97 11.99
C TYR A 94 4.49 -11.53 12.46
N GLN A 95 5.14 -11.35 13.60
CA GLN A 95 5.59 -10.04 14.08
C GLN A 95 6.55 -9.37 13.09
N MET A 96 7.45 -10.13 12.47
CA MET A 96 8.36 -9.64 11.43
C MET A 96 7.57 -9.10 10.25
N LEU A 97 6.57 -9.84 9.76
CA LEU A 97 5.69 -9.42 8.67
C LEU A 97 4.96 -8.11 8.99
N ASP A 98 4.34 -8.02 10.17
CA ASP A 98 3.66 -6.79 10.60
C ASP A 98 4.64 -5.61 10.67
N THR A 99 5.84 -5.84 11.22
CA THR A 99 6.88 -4.82 11.35
C THR A 99 7.37 -4.35 9.98
N GLU A 100 7.66 -5.27 9.08
CA GLU A 100 8.13 -4.95 7.73
C GLU A 100 7.06 -4.22 6.90
N ALA A 101 5.79 -4.62 7.02
CA ALA A 101 4.68 -3.92 6.37
C ALA A 101 4.54 -2.47 6.90
N ASN A 102 4.67 -2.26 8.21
CA ASN A 102 4.69 -0.91 8.79
C ASN A 102 5.89 -0.08 8.32
N LEU A 103 7.08 -0.69 8.21
CA LEU A 103 8.29 -0.03 7.68
C LEU A 103 8.14 0.38 6.22
N ILE A 104 7.56 -0.49 5.39
CA ILE A 104 7.25 -0.18 3.99
C ILE A 104 6.29 1.02 3.96
N CYS A 105 5.18 0.95 4.69
CA CYS A 105 4.22 2.06 4.76
C CYS A 105 4.90 3.36 5.22
N TYR A 106 5.78 3.31 6.22
CA TYR A 106 6.55 4.47 6.65
C TYR A 106 7.44 5.04 5.54
N GLN A 107 8.22 4.19 4.85
CA GLN A 107 9.10 4.59 3.75
C GLN A 107 8.34 5.27 2.62
N PHE A 108 7.16 4.76 2.28
CA PHE A 108 6.33 5.27 1.19
C PHE A 108 5.30 6.31 1.65
N LYS A 109 5.36 6.73 2.91
CA LYS A 109 4.44 7.70 3.53
C LYS A 109 2.98 7.29 3.35
N ARG A 110 2.67 6.04 3.70
CA ARG A 110 1.31 5.47 3.68
C ARG A 110 0.79 5.27 5.10
N PRO A 111 -0.50 5.57 5.33
CA PRO A 111 -1.10 5.40 6.64
C PRO A 111 -1.32 3.92 6.95
N PRO A 112 -1.68 3.60 8.20
CA PRO A 112 -1.68 2.21 8.68
C PRO A 112 -2.71 1.31 8.00
N CYS A 113 -3.77 1.87 7.42
CA CYS A 113 -4.74 1.10 6.64
C CYS A 113 -4.13 0.41 5.39
N PHE A 114 -2.91 0.77 4.97
CA PHE A 114 -2.20 0.09 3.88
C PHE A 114 -1.41 -1.13 4.34
N VAL A 115 -1.25 -1.37 5.64
CA VAL A 115 -0.42 -2.48 6.16
C VAL A 115 -0.89 -3.81 5.60
N GLU A 116 -2.20 -4.06 5.61
CA GLU A 116 -2.76 -5.31 5.10
C GLU A 116 -2.62 -5.44 3.57
N ALA A 117 -2.85 -4.34 2.87
CA ALA A 117 -2.64 -4.27 1.42
C ALA A 117 -1.18 -4.57 1.04
N VAL A 118 -0.20 -4.11 1.83
CA VAL A 118 1.21 -4.41 1.61
C VAL A 118 1.49 -5.91 1.75
N LYS A 119 0.94 -6.56 2.78
CA LYS A 119 1.12 -8.01 2.97
C LYS A 119 0.52 -8.79 1.81
N GLN A 120 -0.72 -8.48 1.41
CA GLN A 120 -1.35 -9.12 0.24
C GLN A 120 -0.53 -8.90 -1.04
N ALA A 121 -0.01 -7.69 -1.29
CA ALA A 121 0.84 -7.43 -2.45
C ALA A 121 2.12 -8.29 -2.46
N VAL A 122 2.74 -8.50 -1.29
CA VAL A 122 3.92 -9.36 -1.15
C VAL A 122 3.58 -10.82 -1.42
N PHE A 123 2.53 -11.34 -0.79
CA PHE A 123 2.18 -12.77 -0.80
C PHE A 123 1.41 -13.21 -2.05
N CYS A 124 0.44 -12.41 -2.48
CA CYS A 124 -0.50 -12.77 -3.54
C CYS A 124 -0.13 -12.14 -4.88
N GLY A 125 0.65 -11.05 -4.87
CA GLY A 125 0.85 -10.24 -6.08
C GLY A 125 -0.44 -9.54 -6.53
N SER A 126 -1.44 -9.51 -5.65
CA SER A 126 -2.72 -8.85 -5.85
C SER A 126 -3.22 -8.30 -4.51
N VAL A 127 -4.12 -7.33 -4.54
CA VAL A 127 -4.68 -6.69 -3.35
C VAL A 127 -6.17 -6.47 -3.51
N GLU A 128 -6.93 -6.84 -2.49
CA GLU A 128 -8.34 -6.49 -2.35
C GLU A 128 -8.47 -5.10 -1.72
N GLY A 129 -8.80 -4.11 -2.54
CA GLY A 129 -8.84 -2.70 -2.13
C GLY A 129 -10.06 -2.32 -1.31
N ASP A 130 -11.08 -3.19 -1.23
CA ASP A 130 -12.28 -2.96 -0.42
C ASP A 130 -11.97 -3.00 1.09
N TRP A 131 -10.81 -3.56 1.46
CA TRP A 131 -10.32 -3.67 2.83
C TRP A 131 -9.54 -2.44 3.29
N LEU A 132 -9.36 -1.42 2.42
CA LEU A 132 -8.70 -0.16 2.78
C LEU A 132 -9.64 0.71 3.65
N GLY A 133 -9.94 0.21 4.85
CA GLY A 133 -10.74 0.90 5.84
C GLY A 133 -9.99 2.11 6.39
N THR A 134 -10.52 3.31 6.15
CA THR A 134 -9.96 4.56 6.70
C THR A 134 -10.35 4.79 8.17
N THR A 135 -11.25 3.96 8.72
CA THR A 135 -11.70 3.99 10.11
C THR A 135 -12.05 2.57 10.54
N SER A 136 -11.64 2.17 11.74
CA SER A 136 -12.00 0.89 12.36
C SER A 136 -12.63 1.11 13.75
N ILE A 137 -13.33 0.10 14.24
CA ILE A 137 -13.88 0.06 15.60
C ILE A 137 -13.34 -1.22 16.24
N GLU A 138 -12.62 -1.07 17.35
CA GLU A 138 -12.01 -2.18 18.07
C GLU A 138 -12.38 -2.08 19.56
N VAL A 139 -12.69 -3.23 20.17
CA VAL A 139 -12.89 -3.34 21.63
C VAL A 139 -11.54 -3.65 22.26
N ILE A 140 -10.99 -2.71 23.02
CA ILE A 140 -9.69 -2.86 23.67
C ILE A 140 -9.91 -3.41 25.09
N GLU A 141 -9.79 -4.73 25.23
CA GLU A 141 -9.76 -5.38 26.54
C GLU A 141 -8.34 -5.27 27.11
N SER A 142 -8.14 -4.51 28.19
CA SER A 142 -6.87 -4.34 28.90
C SER A 142 -5.69 -3.71 28.13
N GLY A 143 -5.84 -2.47 27.65
CA GLY A 143 -4.76 -1.46 27.49
C GLY A 143 -3.57 -1.71 26.55
N ILE A 144 -3.29 -2.95 26.13
CA ILE A 144 -2.16 -3.32 25.29
C ILE A 144 -2.67 -4.33 24.25
N PRO A 145 -2.60 -4.03 22.94
CA PRO A 145 -2.84 -5.04 21.92
C PRO A 145 -1.80 -6.16 22.08
N LEU A 146 -2.26 -7.35 22.46
CA LEU A 146 -1.48 -8.59 22.40
C LEU A 146 -1.14 -8.85 20.93
N ASN A 147 0.15 -8.88 20.59
CA ASN A 147 0.74 -8.94 19.24
C ASN A 147 1.04 -7.59 18.57
N ALA A 148 1.60 -6.65 19.32
CA ALA A 148 2.11 -5.41 18.74
C ALA A 148 3.38 -5.67 17.90
N SER A 149 3.31 -5.34 16.60
CA SER A 149 4.48 -5.08 15.76
C SER A 149 5.59 -4.35 16.52
N ALA A 150 6.86 -4.71 16.30
CA ALA A 150 8.01 -4.01 16.89
C ALA A 150 8.14 -2.55 16.41
N PHE A 151 7.43 -2.21 15.33
CA PHE A 151 7.30 -0.85 14.83
C PHE A 151 5.85 -0.56 14.41
N GLN A 152 5.19 0.35 15.10
CA GLN A 152 3.85 0.80 14.74
C GLN A 152 3.90 2.21 14.18
N LEU A 153 3.18 2.39 13.07
CA LEU A 153 2.93 3.72 12.53
C LEU A 153 2.06 4.55 13.49
N PRO A 154 2.31 5.86 13.59
CA PRO A 154 1.52 6.73 14.46
C PRO A 154 0.06 6.78 13.99
N GLN A 155 -0.85 6.63 14.96
CA GLN A 155 -2.30 6.65 14.76
C GLN A 155 -2.98 7.56 15.78
N MET A 156 -4.20 7.96 15.44
CA MET A 156 -5.07 8.71 16.33
C MET A 156 -6.21 7.79 16.79
N ALA A 157 -6.34 7.62 18.11
CA ALA A 157 -7.45 6.90 18.71
C ALA A 157 -8.43 7.88 19.36
N ILE A 158 -9.73 7.66 19.17
CA ILE A 158 -10.77 8.34 19.93
C ILE A 158 -11.31 7.35 20.95
N LEU A 159 -10.90 7.52 22.21
CA LEU A 159 -11.35 6.68 23.31
C LEU A 159 -12.73 7.16 23.80
N ILE A 160 -13.69 6.24 23.86
CA ILE A 160 -15.07 6.53 24.26
C ILE A 160 -15.43 5.76 25.53
N SER A 161 -16.31 6.34 26.34
CA SER A 161 -16.94 5.70 27.50
C SER A 161 -18.43 5.45 27.25
N PRO A 162 -19.11 4.62 28.07
CA PRO A 162 -20.57 4.41 27.96
C PRO A 162 -21.41 5.69 28.08
N THR A 163 -20.85 6.77 28.63
CA THR A 163 -21.53 8.08 28.78
C THR A 163 -21.22 9.05 27.63
N THR A 164 -20.46 8.61 26.62
CA THR A 164 -20.09 9.45 25.48
C THR A 164 -21.30 9.75 24.60
N THR A 165 -21.53 11.04 24.33
CA THR A 165 -22.59 11.49 23.43
C THR A 165 -22.07 11.68 22.02
N TYR A 166 -22.96 11.63 21.02
CA TYR A 166 -22.63 11.96 19.63
C TYR A 166 -22.00 13.35 19.49
N LYS A 167 -22.50 14.33 20.26
CA LYS A 167 -21.95 15.71 20.26
C LYS A 167 -20.49 15.73 20.72
N THR A 168 -20.17 15.02 21.81
CA THR A 168 -18.80 14.91 22.32
C THR A 168 -17.91 14.20 21.31
N LEU A 169 -18.38 13.08 20.75
CA LEU A 169 -17.64 12.31 19.74
C LEU A 169 -17.33 13.14 18.48
N LYS A 170 -18.31 13.89 17.97
CA LYS A 170 -18.15 14.79 16.83
C LYS A 170 -17.09 15.85 17.08
N ASN A 171 -17.09 16.47 18.27
CA ASN A 171 -16.09 17.46 18.65
C ASN A 171 -14.68 16.84 18.72
N SER A 172 -14.55 15.67 19.34
CA SER A 172 -13.28 14.93 19.39
C SER A 172 -12.76 14.59 17.99
N PHE A 173 -13.65 14.19 17.07
CA PHE A 173 -13.28 13.92 15.69
C PHE A 173 -12.79 15.17 14.95
N GLN A 174 -13.41 16.34 15.17
CA GLN A 174 -12.92 17.61 14.60
C GLN A 174 -11.53 17.98 15.12
N ILE A 175 -11.29 17.81 16.42
CA ILE A 175 -9.96 18.01 17.02
C ILE A 175 -8.97 17.03 16.36
N ALA A 176 -9.37 15.77 16.18
CA ALA A 176 -8.52 14.77 15.57
C ALA A 176 -8.12 15.11 14.12
N GLN A 177 -9.07 15.57 13.30
CA GLN A 177 -8.80 16.04 11.96
C GLN A 177 -7.83 17.23 11.92
N SER A 178 -7.94 18.16 12.88
CA SER A 178 -6.99 19.27 13.00
C SER A 178 -5.58 18.79 13.34
N MET A 179 -5.46 17.81 14.24
CA MET A 179 -4.17 17.21 14.59
C MET A 179 -3.52 16.48 13.40
N TYR A 180 -4.28 15.77 12.57
CA TYR A 180 -3.73 15.14 11.36
C TYR A 180 -3.12 16.16 10.38
N LYS A 181 -3.65 17.39 10.33
CA LYS A 181 -3.14 18.45 9.46
C LYS A 181 -1.93 19.16 10.04
N THR A 182 -1.85 19.28 11.36
CA THR A 182 -0.90 20.17 12.05
C THR A 182 0.25 19.44 12.74
N ASN A 183 0.06 18.18 13.15
CA ASN A 183 1.08 17.40 13.85
C ASN A 183 2.07 16.78 12.85
N PRO A 184 3.37 17.12 12.91
CA PRO A 184 4.38 16.60 11.97
C PRO A 184 4.50 15.07 11.94
N LYS A 185 4.12 14.38 13.03
CA LYS A 185 4.13 12.91 13.08
C LYS A 185 2.98 12.26 12.32
N LEU A 186 1.92 13.00 12.03
CA LEU A 186 0.69 12.51 11.41
C LEU A 186 0.44 13.09 10.01
N SER A 187 0.98 14.28 9.73
CA SER A 187 0.75 15.03 8.49
C SER A 187 1.57 14.56 7.27
N TYR A 188 1.93 13.27 7.23
CA TYR A 188 2.80 12.72 6.17
C TYR A 188 2.03 12.15 4.97
N PHE A 189 0.73 11.89 5.10
CA PHE A 189 -0.11 11.37 4.04
C PHE A 189 -1.15 12.40 3.59
N GLN A 190 -1.20 12.65 2.28
CA GLN A 190 -2.21 13.49 1.65
C GLN A 190 -2.84 12.68 0.51
N PRO A 191 -4.10 12.25 0.65
CA PRO A 191 -4.78 11.50 -0.40
C PRO A 191 -4.94 12.40 -1.63
N ARG A 192 -4.77 11.81 -2.81
CA ARG A 192 -4.93 12.50 -4.09
C ARG A 192 -6.34 12.21 -4.62
N VAL A 193 -7.19 13.23 -4.70
CA VAL A 193 -8.58 13.07 -5.16
C VAL A 193 -8.81 13.52 -6.61
N ASP A 194 -7.85 14.23 -7.21
CA ASP A 194 -8.06 14.92 -8.49
C ASP A 194 -8.11 14.01 -9.73
N PHE A 195 -7.68 12.74 -9.61
CA PHE A 195 -7.45 11.86 -10.77
C PHE A 195 -8.33 10.59 -10.77
N VAL A 196 -9.27 10.47 -9.84
CA VAL A 196 -10.08 9.28 -9.59
C VAL A 196 -10.77 8.77 -10.86
N ASN A 197 -11.41 9.64 -11.65
CA ASN A 197 -12.25 9.24 -12.77
C ASN A 197 -11.53 8.59 -13.97
N ASN A 198 -10.20 8.72 -14.09
CA ASN A 198 -9.45 8.19 -15.23
C ASN A 198 -8.28 7.30 -14.83
N ILE A 199 -8.11 7.01 -13.54
CA ILE A 199 -6.89 6.40 -13.05
C ILE A 199 -6.67 4.98 -13.60
N ARG A 200 -7.73 4.20 -13.79
CA ARG A 200 -7.67 2.85 -14.34
C ARG A 200 -7.10 2.86 -15.75
N LYS A 201 -7.66 3.70 -16.61
CA LYS A 201 -7.20 3.94 -17.98
C LYS A 201 -5.74 4.40 -18.02
N TYR A 202 -5.38 5.37 -17.17
CA TYR A 202 -4.02 5.90 -17.13
C TYR A 202 -3.00 4.84 -16.68
N ARG A 203 -3.36 4.03 -15.67
CA ARG A 203 -2.55 2.92 -15.17
C ARG A 203 -2.36 1.85 -16.24
N GLU A 204 -3.43 1.48 -16.93
CA GLU A 204 -3.40 0.46 -17.98
C GLU A 204 -2.45 0.87 -19.11
N TRP A 205 -2.64 2.06 -19.67
CA TRP A 205 -1.77 2.58 -20.72
C TRP A 205 -0.32 2.74 -20.27
N TYR A 206 -0.10 3.08 -19.00
CA TYR A 206 1.25 3.09 -18.43
C TYR A 206 1.91 1.71 -18.49
N TRP A 207 1.20 0.66 -18.06
CA TRP A 207 1.74 -0.71 -18.09
C TRP A 207 1.93 -1.23 -19.52
N GLN A 208 1.02 -0.94 -20.44
CA GLN A 208 1.20 -1.27 -21.87
C GLN A 208 2.44 -0.55 -22.45
N ARG A 209 2.80 0.65 -21.98
CA ARG A 209 4.07 1.31 -22.34
C ARG A 209 5.29 0.62 -21.76
N ILE A 210 5.20 0.06 -20.55
CA ILE A 210 6.25 -0.78 -19.96
C ILE A 210 6.42 -2.06 -20.80
N GLU A 211 5.35 -2.61 -21.38
CA GLU A 211 5.37 -3.72 -22.36
C GLU A 211 5.90 -3.32 -23.76
N LEU A 212 6.50 -2.13 -23.90
CA LEU A 212 7.09 -1.62 -25.13
C LEU A 212 6.10 -1.32 -26.27
N LYS A 213 4.78 -1.41 -26.07
CA LYS A 213 3.78 -0.97 -27.08
C LYS A 213 3.91 0.52 -27.37
N THR A 214 3.83 0.95 -28.62
CA THR A 214 3.91 2.39 -28.93
C THR A 214 2.63 3.12 -28.51
N TYR A 215 2.69 4.45 -28.32
CA TYR A 215 1.48 5.24 -28.00
C TYR A 215 0.39 5.12 -29.05
N GLN A 216 0.77 4.96 -30.33
CA GLN A 216 -0.16 4.75 -31.42
C GLN A 216 -0.85 3.38 -31.30
N MET A 217 -0.08 2.31 -31.07
CA MET A 217 -0.65 0.96 -30.89
C MET A 217 -1.66 0.92 -29.74
N ILE A 218 -1.33 1.53 -28.60
CA ILE A 218 -2.22 1.60 -27.45
C ILE A 218 -3.53 2.33 -27.80
N ALA A 219 -3.43 3.45 -28.53
CA ALA A 219 -4.62 4.20 -28.95
C ALA A 219 -5.49 3.39 -29.93
N ASP A 220 -4.87 2.74 -30.92
CA ASP A 220 -5.57 1.94 -31.94
C ASP A 220 -6.27 0.71 -31.31
N GLU A 221 -5.61 0.02 -30.39
CA GLU A 221 -6.19 -1.09 -29.61
C GLU A 221 -7.36 -0.59 -28.75
N TRP A 222 -7.19 0.54 -28.06
CA TRP A 222 -8.23 1.12 -27.20
C TRP A 222 -9.49 1.48 -27.98
N LEU A 223 -9.35 2.09 -29.16
CA LEU A 223 -10.46 2.42 -30.06
C LEU A 223 -11.23 1.17 -30.53
N THR A 224 -10.51 0.06 -30.74
CA THR A 224 -11.11 -1.21 -31.15
C THR A 224 -11.96 -1.80 -30.03
N GLU A 225 -11.53 -1.66 -28.78
CA GLU A 225 -12.25 -2.17 -27.60
C GLU A 225 -13.35 -1.21 -27.11
N HIS A 226 -13.24 0.08 -27.43
CA HIS A 226 -14.12 1.14 -26.95
C HIS A 226 -14.62 2.02 -28.12
N GLU A 227 -15.47 1.45 -28.99
CA GLU A 227 -15.96 2.05 -30.24
C GLU A 227 -16.58 3.46 -30.11
N ASN A 228 -16.97 3.88 -28.90
CA ASN A 228 -17.58 5.19 -28.62
C ASN A 228 -16.59 6.26 -28.09
N GLU A 229 -15.33 5.91 -27.87
CA GLU A 229 -14.30 6.88 -27.45
C GLU A 229 -13.51 7.40 -28.65
N ASN A 230 -13.17 8.69 -28.64
CA ASN A 230 -12.21 9.27 -29.59
C ASN A 230 -10.86 9.44 -28.90
N THR A 231 -10.11 8.36 -28.77
CA THR A 231 -8.76 8.36 -28.16
C THR A 231 -7.68 8.47 -29.24
N THR A 232 -6.75 9.41 -29.08
CA THR A 232 -5.57 9.57 -29.95
C THR A 232 -4.27 9.22 -29.22
N TYR A 233 -3.18 9.05 -29.96
CA TYR A 233 -1.86 8.83 -29.35
C TYR A 233 -1.44 9.98 -28.41
N LEU A 234 -1.90 11.21 -28.65
CA LEU A 234 -1.63 12.37 -27.79
C LEU A 234 -2.31 12.22 -26.43
N ASP A 235 -3.51 11.64 -26.39
CA ASP A 235 -4.24 11.37 -25.16
C ASP A 235 -3.50 10.30 -24.34
N VAL A 236 -3.05 9.23 -25.00
CA VAL A 236 -2.24 8.18 -24.36
C VAL A 236 -0.94 8.76 -23.81
N LEU A 237 -0.22 9.56 -24.60
CA LEU A 237 1.01 10.23 -24.16
C LEU A 237 0.77 11.11 -22.92
N LYS A 238 -0.28 11.92 -22.93
CA LYS A 238 -0.65 12.82 -21.82
C LYS A 238 -1.01 12.02 -20.57
N ALA A 239 -1.83 10.98 -20.71
CA ALA A 239 -2.24 10.09 -19.63
C ALA A 239 -1.05 9.39 -18.98
N VAL A 240 -0.16 8.78 -19.77
CA VAL A 240 1.05 8.11 -19.28
C VAL A 240 1.97 9.11 -18.57
N LYS A 241 2.09 10.34 -19.09
CA LYS A 241 2.87 11.41 -18.42
C LYS A 241 2.25 11.81 -17.08
N ILE A 242 0.93 11.93 -17.02
CA ILE A 242 0.20 12.20 -15.76
C ILE A 242 0.45 11.06 -14.76
N TYR A 243 0.31 9.81 -15.19
CA TYR A 243 0.50 8.65 -14.32
C TYR A 243 1.93 8.58 -13.76
N LYS A 244 2.96 8.78 -14.61
CA LYS A 244 4.35 8.88 -14.16
C LYS A 244 4.54 9.98 -13.11
N LYS A 245 3.96 11.16 -13.32
CA LYS A 245 3.98 12.24 -12.33
C LYS A 245 3.29 11.84 -11.02
N LEU A 246 2.22 11.04 -11.07
CA LEU A 246 1.56 10.50 -9.87
C LEU A 246 2.47 9.53 -9.10
N LEU A 247 3.23 8.71 -9.83
CA LEU A 247 4.25 7.82 -9.26
C LEU A 247 5.48 8.57 -8.74
N ASN A 248 5.59 9.89 -8.98
CA ASN A 248 6.78 10.72 -8.74
C ASN A 248 8.00 10.24 -9.55
N LEU A 249 7.79 9.83 -10.80
CA LEU A 249 8.79 9.45 -11.80
C LEU A 249 9.07 10.57 -12.81
#